data_AF-A0A4V3JS19-F1
#
_entry.id   AF-A0A4V3JS19-F1
#
_cell.length_a   1.000
_cell.length_b   1.000
_cell.length_c   1.000
_cell.angle_alpha   90.00
_cell.angle_beta   90.00
_cell.angle_gamma   90.00
#
_symmetry.space_group_name_H-M   'P 1'
#
loop_
_entity.id
_entity.type
_entity.pdbx_description
1 polymer ?
#
loop_
_entity_poly.entity_id
_entity_poly.type
_entity_poly.pdbx_seq_one_letter_code
_entity_poly.pdbx_strand_id
1 'polypeptide(L)'
;MEYVESLLEEYYGLSLAFEEGTQSLGNSEAIEQLLAIEEEICWEVSLPVSESNRNLFRLIGKGKTITKYVNESLEKLEMARLQYAYDRRAFASKFVKAA
;
A
#
# COMPACT_ATOMS: atom_id res chain seq x y z
N MET A 1 -13.72 -2.03 1.90
CA MET A 1 -12.56 -1.24 1.42
C MET A 1 -12.44 0.09 2.15
N GLU A 2 -13.50 0.59 2.81
CA GLU A 2 -13.42 1.80 3.66
C GLU A 2 -12.25 1.80 4.66
N TYR A 3 -11.88 0.64 5.21
CA TYR A 3 -10.72 0.58 6.13
C TYR A 3 -9.38 0.90 5.43
N VAL A 4 -9.15 0.33 4.25
CA VAL A 4 -7.94 0.60 3.45
C VAL A 4 -7.92 2.06 2.99
N GLU A 5 -9.10 2.64 2.70
CA GLU A 5 -9.23 4.08 2.41
C GLU A 5 -8.75 4.92 3.60
N SER A 6 -9.22 4.61 4.83
CA SER A 6 -8.77 5.33 6.03
C SER A 6 -7.26 5.21 6.25
N LEU A 7 -6.67 4.02 6.06
CA LEU A 7 -5.22 3.82 6.17
C LEU A 7 -4.44 4.63 5.12
N LEU A 8 -4.97 4.72 3.88
CA LEU A 8 -4.37 5.53 2.83
C LEU A 8 -4.45 7.03 3.17
N GLU A 9 -5.58 7.50 3.70
CA GLU A 9 -5.74 8.89 4.15
C GLU A 9 -4.75 9.23 5.28
N GLU A 10 -4.57 8.35 6.25
CA GLU A 10 -3.60 8.51 7.33
C GLU A 10 -2.17 8.54 6.81
N TYR A 11 -1.81 7.58 5.94
CA TYR A 11 -0.49 7.53 5.29
C TYR A 11 -0.21 8.82 4.52
N TYR A 12 -1.19 9.34 3.79
CA TYR A 12 -1.08 10.59 3.04
C TYR A 12 -0.79 11.78 3.97
N GLY A 13 -1.52 11.89 5.08
CA GLY A 13 -1.34 12.96 6.06
C GLY A 13 0.06 12.96 6.69
N LEU A 14 0.53 11.78 7.13
CA LEU A 14 1.87 11.63 7.71
C LEU A 14 2.95 11.94 6.68
N SER A 15 2.84 11.39 5.47
CA SER A 15 3.81 11.64 4.40
C SER A 15 3.89 13.11 4.01
N LEU A 16 2.74 13.81 3.94
CA LEU A 16 2.71 15.24 3.68
C LEU A 16 3.38 16.03 4.81
N ALA A 17 3.19 15.63 6.07
CA ALA A 17 3.86 16.26 7.20
C ALA A 17 5.40 16.15 7.12
N PHE A 18 5.91 15.03 6.61
CA PHE A 18 7.34 14.89 6.31
C PHE A 18 7.79 15.77 5.14
N GLU A 19 7.01 15.88 4.07
CA GLU A 19 7.34 16.74 2.91
C GLU A 19 7.34 18.23 3.29
N GLU A 20 6.39 18.66 4.10
CA GLU A 20 6.26 20.04 4.58
C GLU A 20 7.27 20.39 5.70
N GLY A 21 8.02 19.39 6.19
CA GLY A 21 9.01 19.56 7.27
C GLY A 21 8.38 19.82 8.64
N THR A 22 7.09 19.56 8.80
CA THR A 22 6.40 19.62 10.11
C THR A 22 6.67 18.37 10.94
N GLN A 23 7.03 17.26 10.29
CA GLN A 23 7.69 16.11 10.90
C GLN A 23 9.10 15.92 10.34
N SER A 24 10.03 15.51 11.21
CA SER A 24 11.43 15.25 10.85
C SER A 24 11.65 13.76 10.60
N LEU A 25 12.37 13.42 9.52
CA LEU A 25 12.88 12.07 9.26
C LEU A 25 13.83 11.55 10.37
N GLY A 26 14.26 12.41 11.30
CA GLY A 26 14.96 11.99 12.52
C GLY A 26 14.04 11.47 13.63
N ASN A 27 12.71 11.57 13.47
CA ASN A 27 11.74 11.06 14.42
C ASN A 27 11.44 9.57 14.12
N SER A 28 12.07 8.67 14.88
CA SER A 28 11.89 7.21 14.76
C SER A 28 10.42 6.79 14.83
N GLU A 29 9.64 7.41 15.70
CA GLU A 29 8.24 7.06 15.94
C GLU A 29 7.37 7.31 14.70
N ALA A 30 7.57 8.44 14.01
CA ALA A 30 6.80 8.78 12.82
C ALA A 30 7.16 7.89 11.62
N ILE A 31 8.42 7.44 11.52
CA ILE A 31 8.84 6.46 10.52
C ILE A 31 8.23 5.09 10.83
N GLU A 32 8.25 4.67 12.10
CA GLU A 32 7.64 3.42 12.54
C GLU A 32 6.14 3.39 12.26
N GLN A 33 5.43 4.51 12.47
CA GLN A 33 4.01 4.65 12.13
C GLN A 33 3.77 4.48 10.62
N LEU A 34 4.56 5.13 9.75
CA LEU A 34 4.44 4.94 8.30
C LEU A 34 4.65 3.48 7.89
N LEU A 35 5.68 2.82 8.45
CA LEU A 35 5.97 1.42 8.17
C LEU A 35 4.85 0.49 8.66
N ALA A 36 4.25 0.78 9.81
CA ALA A 36 3.13 0.02 10.34
C ALA A 36 1.90 0.13 9.43
N ILE A 37 1.56 1.35 8.98
CA ILE A 37 0.45 1.58 8.04
C ILE A 37 0.71 0.85 6.72
N GLU A 38 1.94 0.88 6.20
CA GLU A 38 2.30 0.16 4.98
C GLU A 38 2.08 -1.35 5.09
N GLU A 39 2.43 -1.93 6.24
CA GLU A 39 2.23 -3.35 6.52
C GLU A 39 0.75 -3.69 6.59
N GLU A 40 -0.02 -2.85 7.27
CA GLU A 40 -1.45 -3.05 7.44
C GLU A 40 -2.22 -2.95 6.12
N ILE A 41 -1.91 -1.94 5.29
CA ILE A 41 -2.47 -1.83 3.93
C ILE A 41 -2.22 -3.12 3.13
N CYS A 42 -0.98 -3.63 3.15
CA CYS A 42 -0.63 -4.85 2.42
C CYS A 42 -1.39 -6.08 2.93
N TRP A 43 -1.54 -6.22 4.25
CA TRP A 43 -2.28 -7.32 4.86
C TRP A 43 -3.77 -7.29 4.50
N GLU A 44 -4.40 -6.12 4.59
CA GLU A 44 -5.82 -5.95 4.29
C GLU A 44 -6.17 -6.31 2.84
N VAL A 45 -5.27 -6.00 1.90
CA VAL A 45 -5.46 -6.35 0.48
C VAL A 45 -4.88 -7.73 0.12
N SER A 46 -4.47 -8.52 1.10
CA SER A 46 -3.90 -9.86 0.91
C SER A 46 -2.66 -9.91 0.01
N LEU A 47 -1.86 -8.84 0.02
CA LEU A 47 -0.58 -8.77 -0.67
C LEU A 47 0.58 -9.03 0.29
N PRO A 48 1.66 -9.69 -0.16
CA PRO A 48 2.85 -9.83 0.65
C PRO A 48 3.48 -8.46 0.91
N VAL A 49 3.98 -8.25 2.13
CA VAL A 49 4.67 -7.05 2.54
C VAL A 49 6.05 -7.02 1.85
N SER A 50 6.11 -6.45 0.66
CA SER A 50 7.32 -6.30 -0.15
C SER A 50 7.49 -4.84 -0.57
N GLU A 51 8.72 -4.44 -0.87
CA GLU A 51 9.00 -3.09 -1.38
C GLU A 51 8.18 -2.78 -2.64
N SER A 52 8.05 -3.74 -3.56
CA SER A 52 7.26 -3.57 -4.78
C SER A 52 5.78 -3.29 -4.49
N ASN A 53 5.19 -3.96 -3.50
CA ASN A 53 3.79 -3.75 -3.14
C ASN A 53 3.58 -2.46 -2.34
N ARG A 54 4.51 -2.11 -1.44
CA ARG A 54 4.49 -0.82 -0.73
C ARG A 54 4.58 0.35 -1.71
N ASN A 55 5.36 0.21 -2.78
CA ASN A 55 5.51 1.23 -3.82
C ASN A 55 4.23 1.51 -4.63
N LEU A 56 3.19 0.67 -4.53
CA LEU A 56 1.91 0.90 -5.20
C LEU A 56 1.23 2.18 -4.68
N PHE A 57 1.37 2.46 -3.38
CA PHE A 57 0.74 3.60 -2.71
C PHE A 57 1.74 4.62 -2.15
N ARG A 58 3.03 4.32 -1.98
CA ARG A 58 4.05 5.31 -1.56
C ARG A 58 4.20 6.54 -2.48
N LEU A 59 3.75 6.46 -3.74
CA LEU A 59 3.95 7.51 -4.75
C LEU A 59 2.97 8.69 -4.58
N ILE A 60 3.23 9.53 -3.59
CA ILE A 60 2.62 10.85 -3.46
C ILE A 60 3.30 11.76 -4.49
N GLY A 61 2.62 12.01 -5.60
CA GLY A 61 3.08 13.00 -6.57
C GLY A 61 2.85 14.40 -6.02
N LYS A 62 3.80 15.32 -6.25
CA LYS A 62 3.65 16.74 -5.90
C LYS A 62 2.30 17.27 -6.40
N GLY A 63 1.52 17.87 -5.51
CA GLY A 63 0.24 18.51 -5.83
C GLY A 63 -0.93 17.55 -6.07
N LYS A 64 -0.84 16.28 -5.70
CA LYS A 64 -2.03 15.41 -5.64
C LYS A 64 -2.92 15.81 -4.48
N THR A 65 -4.24 15.78 -4.69
CA THR A 65 -5.20 15.87 -3.59
C THR A 65 -5.30 14.50 -2.91
N ILE A 66 -5.70 14.50 -1.63
CA ILE A 66 -5.95 13.26 -0.87
C ILE A 66 -6.90 12.31 -1.62
N THR A 67 -8.01 12.82 -2.15
CA THR A 67 -8.98 12.02 -2.91
C THR A 67 -8.37 11.36 -4.15
N LYS A 68 -7.52 12.11 -4.88
CA LYS A 68 -6.85 11.57 -6.07
C LYS A 68 -5.82 10.50 -5.68
N TYR A 69 -5.07 10.74 -4.61
CA TYR A 69 -4.12 9.79 -4.06
C TYR A 69 -4.79 8.48 -3.63
N VAL A 70 -5.90 8.57 -2.87
CA VAL A 70 -6.64 7.40 -2.37
C VAL A 70 -7.17 6.58 -3.55
N ASN A 71 -7.87 7.21 -4.50
CA ASN A 71 -8.45 6.50 -5.64
C ASN A 71 -7.40 5.79 -6.51
N GLU A 72 -6.30 6.47 -6.85
CA GLU A 72 -5.21 5.86 -7.64
C GLU A 72 -4.53 4.71 -6.88
N SER A 73 -4.40 4.83 -5.56
CA SER A 73 -3.78 3.79 -4.72
C SER A 73 -4.67 2.55 -4.64
N LEU A 74 -5.97 2.73 -4.42
CA LEU A 74 -6.95 1.63 -4.42
C LEU A 74 -6.95 0.88 -5.75
N GLU A 75 -6.95 1.60 -6.88
CA GLU A 75 -6.94 0.99 -8.21
C GLU A 75 -5.69 0.11 -8.40
N LYS A 76 -4.51 0.63 -8.04
CA LYS A 76 -3.25 -0.13 -8.12
C LYS A 76 -3.24 -1.33 -7.19
N LEU A 77 -3.71 -1.19 -5.96
CA LEU A 77 -3.79 -2.25 -4.97
C LEU A 77 -4.73 -3.36 -5.44
N GLU A 78 -5.90 -3.02 -5.99
CA GLU A 78 -6.85 -3.98 -6.51
C GLU A 78 -6.29 -4.75 -7.71
N MET A 79 -5.65 -4.05 -8.65
CA MET A 79 -4.98 -4.68 -9.79
C MET A 79 -3.88 -5.65 -9.35
N ALA A 80 -3.05 -5.23 -8.39
CA ALA A 80 -2.00 -6.09 -7.84
C ALA A 80 -2.58 -7.30 -7.10
N ARG A 81 -3.65 -7.12 -6.32
CA ARG A 81 -4.36 -8.19 -5.61
C ARG A 81 -4.90 -9.23 -6.59
N LEU A 82 -5.57 -8.78 -7.66
CA LEU A 82 -6.11 -9.67 -8.69
C LEU A 82 -5.00 -10.44 -9.40
N GLN A 83 -3.90 -9.77 -9.77
CA GLN A 83 -2.74 -10.41 -10.38
C GLN A 83 -2.13 -11.47 -9.45
N TYR A 84 -1.91 -11.12 -8.18
CA TYR A 84 -1.35 -12.04 -7.20
C TYR A 84 -2.25 -13.26 -6.94
N ALA A 85 -3.57 -13.05 -6.87
CA ALA A 85 -4.54 -14.12 -6.74
C ALA A 85 -4.56 -15.05 -7.96
N TYR A 86 -4.45 -14.49 -9.18
CA TYR A 86 -4.34 -15.26 -10.41
C TYR A 86 -3.07 -16.11 -10.43
N ASP A 87 -1.91 -15.51 -10.11
CA ASP A 87 -0.63 -16.22 -10.12
C ASP A 87 -0.59 -17.36 -9.11
N ARG A 88 -1.17 -17.18 -7.91
CA ARG A 88 -1.32 -18.27 -6.94
C ARG A 88 -2.20 -19.41 -7.45
N ARG A 89 -3.31 -19.11 -8.12
CA ARG A 89 -4.19 -20.13 -8.72
C ARG A 89 -3.49 -20.86 -9.87
N ALA A 90 -2.79 -20.14 -10.72
CA ALA A 90 -2.03 -20.71 -11.82
C ALA A 90 -0.93 -21.64 -11.29
N PHE A 91 -0.20 -21.22 -10.24
CA PHE A 91 0.78 -22.05 -9.56
C PHE A 91 0.15 -23.32 -8.99
N ALA A 92 -0.92 -23.20 -8.19
CA ALA A 92 -1.62 -24.36 -7.61
C ALA A 92 -2.12 -25.36 -8.67
N SER A 93 -2.62 -24.86 -9.81
CA SER A 93 -3.12 -25.71 -10.90
C SER A 93 -2.05 -26.59 -11.55
N LYS A 94 -0.77 -26.15 -11.53
CA LYS A 94 0.35 -26.92 -12.08
C LYS A 94 0.66 -28.17 -11.24
N PHE A 95 0.41 -28.12 -9.92
CA PHE A 95 0.66 -29.25 -9.03
C PHE A 95 -0.51 -30.23 -9.01
N VAL A 96 -1.75 -29.76 -9.19
CA VAL A 96 -2.93 -30.65 -9.26
C VAL A 96 -2.93 -31.53 -10.53
N LYS A 97 -2.30 -31.09 -11.62
CA LYS A 97 -2.15 -31.91 -12.84
C LYS A 97 -0.99 -32.91 -12.80
N ALA A 98 -0.14 -32.85 -11.77
CA ALA A 98 1.05 -33.68 -11.63
C ALA A 98 0.88 -34.82 -10.60
N ALA A 99 -0.32 -34.98 -10.03
CA ALA A 99 -0.72 -36.05 -9.10
C ALA A 99 -1.83 -36.90 -9.73
#